data_AF-A0A968LNS4-F1
#
_entry.id   AF-A0A968LNS4-F1
#
_cell.length_a   1.000
_cell.length_b   1.000
_cell.length_c   1.000
_cell.angle_alpha   90.00
_cell.angle_beta   90.00
_cell.angle_gamma   90.00
#
_symmetry.space_group_name_H-M   'P 1'
#
loop_
_entity.id
_entity.type
_entity.pdbx_description
1 polymer ?
#
loop_
_entity_poly.entity_id
_entity_poly.type
_entity_poly.pdbx_seq_one_letter_code
_entity_poly.pdbx_strand_id
1 'polypeptide(L)'
;MTHRAPSPDLERARSAATSPRDLERLETHRDARVRVVVAGNPNVPLGTLQRLSVRHASAVLRNPVLDLLTLENPNWLSELPDFARLALLRDPHCPSAWLTWALTRGVDLRTWQGVVQTRVSDGTPRGAERPRKPRCSSGDFTHPVDRTFRPARTTREDRFKRGL
;
A
#
# COMPACT_ATOMS: atom_id res chain seq x y z
N MET A 1 -29.82 -11.63 -18.60
CA MET A 1 -28.92 -11.00 -17.61
C MET A 1 -29.71 -10.82 -16.32
N THR A 2 -29.57 -11.72 -15.35
CA THR A 2 -30.32 -11.62 -14.08
C THR A 2 -29.68 -10.55 -13.19
N HIS A 3 -30.31 -9.38 -13.10
CA HIS A 3 -29.99 -8.37 -12.10
C HIS A 3 -30.40 -8.91 -10.73
N ARG A 4 -29.49 -9.63 -10.06
CA ARG A 4 -29.71 -10.09 -8.68
C ARG A 4 -29.83 -8.84 -7.82
N ALA A 5 -31.02 -8.56 -7.31
CA ALA A 5 -31.26 -7.48 -6.37
C ALA A 5 -30.23 -7.56 -5.23
N PRO A 6 -29.67 -6.43 -4.77
CA PRO A 6 -28.78 -6.42 -3.62
C PRO A 6 -29.52 -7.03 -2.41
N SER A 7 -28.78 -7.72 -1.53
CA SER A 7 -29.40 -8.24 -0.32
C SER A 7 -30.02 -7.08 0.48
N PRO A 8 -31.19 -7.29 1.13
CA PRO A 8 -31.84 -6.23 1.90
C PRO A 8 -30.93 -5.66 3.00
N ASP A 9 -30.01 -6.47 3.53
CA ASP A 9 -29.00 -6.03 4.49
C ASP A 9 -27.95 -5.08 3.88
N LEU A 10 -27.63 -5.23 2.60
CA LEU A 10 -26.72 -4.32 1.91
C LEU A 10 -27.38 -2.97 1.66
N GLU A 11 -28.68 -2.96 1.33
CA GLU A 11 -29.46 -1.73 1.21
C GLU A 11 -29.59 -1.01 2.56
N ARG A 12 -29.92 -1.76 3.62
CA ARG A 12 -29.91 -1.24 4.99
C ARG A 12 -28.55 -0.65 5.36
N ALA A 13 -27.45 -1.36 5.11
CA ALA A 13 -26.11 -0.85 5.42
C ALA A 13 -25.78 0.45 4.68
N ARG A 14 -26.28 0.65 3.46
CA ARG A 14 -26.02 1.85 2.65
C ARG A 14 -26.87 3.05 3.07
N SER A 15 -28.07 2.80 3.59
CA SER A 15 -29.00 3.86 3.94
C SER A 15 -28.47 4.71 5.10
N ALA A 16 -28.41 6.02 4.90
CA ALA A 16 -28.10 6.97 5.98
C ALA A 16 -29.23 7.04 7.02
N ALA A 17 -30.43 6.53 6.73
CA ALA A 17 -31.51 6.47 7.72
C ALA A 17 -31.37 5.28 8.69
N THR A 18 -30.42 4.38 8.45
CA THR A 18 -30.24 3.20 9.30
C THR A 18 -29.71 3.61 10.67
N SER A 19 -30.33 3.07 11.71
CA SER A 19 -29.97 3.41 13.08
C SER A 19 -28.56 2.92 13.44
N PRO A 20 -27.85 3.60 14.34
CA PRO A 20 -26.52 3.15 14.78
C PRO A 20 -26.53 1.72 15.37
N ARG A 21 -27.60 1.37 16.08
CA ARG A 21 -27.82 0.03 16.65
C ARG A 21 -27.97 -1.04 15.57
N ASP A 22 -28.62 -0.73 14.45
CA ASP A 22 -28.74 -1.68 13.34
C ASP A 22 -27.41 -1.81 12.59
N LEU A 23 -26.63 -0.74 12.45
CA LEU A 23 -25.28 -0.78 11.89
C LEU A 23 -24.34 -1.64 12.74
N GLU A 24 -24.43 -1.57 14.07
CA GLU A 24 -23.71 -2.47 14.98
C GLU A 24 -24.05 -3.95 14.74
N ARG A 25 -25.33 -4.27 14.52
CA ARG A 25 -25.74 -5.64 14.18
C ARG A 25 -25.16 -6.08 12.84
N LEU A 26 -25.16 -5.19 11.85
CA LEU A 26 -24.66 -5.46 10.50
C LEU A 26 -23.13 -5.56 10.43
N GLU A 27 -22.39 -5.02 11.39
CA GLU A 27 -20.93 -5.15 11.47
C GLU A 27 -20.46 -6.61 11.58
N THR A 28 -21.25 -7.45 12.24
CA THR A 28 -20.97 -8.89 12.38
C THR A 28 -21.56 -9.74 11.26
N HIS A 29 -22.16 -9.11 10.24
CA HIS A 29 -22.83 -9.82 9.15
C HIS A 29 -21.87 -10.74 8.39
N ARG A 30 -22.32 -11.93 8.00
CA ARG A 30 -21.49 -12.97 7.33
C ARG A 30 -20.84 -12.48 6.03
N ASP A 31 -21.58 -11.70 5.25
CA ASP A 31 -21.11 -11.14 3.98
C ASP A 31 -20.18 -9.96 4.21
N ALA A 32 -18.95 -10.07 3.72
CA ALA A 32 -17.94 -9.01 3.79
C ALA A 32 -18.39 -7.72 3.09
N ARG A 33 -19.19 -7.83 2.01
CA ARG A 33 -19.69 -6.65 1.29
C ARG A 33 -20.58 -5.79 2.18
N VAL A 34 -21.43 -6.41 3.00
CA VAL A 34 -22.27 -5.68 3.96
C VAL A 34 -21.39 -4.96 4.97
N ARG A 35 -20.38 -5.63 5.56
CA ARG A 35 -19.46 -5.01 6.53
C ARG A 35 -18.69 -3.82 5.95
N VAL A 36 -18.25 -3.92 4.70
CA VAL A 36 -17.58 -2.82 3.97
C VAL A 36 -18.54 -1.64 3.77
N VAL A 37 -19.80 -1.91 3.43
CA VAL A 37 -20.81 -0.85 3.28
C VAL A 37 -21.14 -0.20 4.63
N VAL A 38 -21.24 -0.98 5.71
CA VAL A 38 -21.40 -0.45 7.07
C VAL A 38 -20.23 0.47 7.44
N ALA A 39 -18.99 0.08 7.13
CA ALA A 39 -17.80 0.87 7.42
C ALA A 39 -17.80 2.24 6.73
N GLY A 40 -18.48 2.38 5.58
CA GLY A 40 -18.61 3.63 4.83
C GLY A 40 -19.88 4.43 5.15
N ASN A 41 -20.73 3.96 6.06
CA ASN A 41 -21.96 4.66 6.42
C ASN A 41 -21.64 5.84 7.36
N PRO A 42 -22.14 7.07 7.11
CA PRO A 42 -21.83 8.23 7.95
C PRO A 42 -22.36 8.13 9.39
N ASN A 43 -23.39 7.31 9.63
CA ASN A 43 -24.03 7.16 10.95
C ASN A 43 -23.46 5.98 11.77
N VAL A 44 -22.33 5.42 11.33
CA VAL A 44 -21.69 4.31 12.03
C VAL A 44 -21.08 4.77 13.37
N PRO A 45 -21.34 4.05 14.48
CA PRO A 45 -20.70 4.35 15.76
C PRO A 45 -19.18 4.20 15.72
N LEU A 46 -18.49 4.99 16.55
CA LEU A 46 -17.03 4.92 16.70
C LEU A 46 -16.54 3.52 17.12
N GLY A 47 -17.22 2.89 18.07
CA GLY A 47 -16.87 1.52 18.50
C GLY A 47 -16.99 0.50 17.36
N THR A 48 -17.91 0.71 16.43
CA THR A 48 -18.10 -0.13 15.24
C THR A 48 -17.00 0.13 14.21
N LEU A 49 -16.61 1.39 13.99
CA LEU A 49 -15.44 1.74 13.16
C LEU A 49 -14.15 1.11 13.68
N GLN A 50 -13.94 1.16 15.00
CA GLN A 50 -12.78 0.54 15.64
C GLN A 50 -12.67 -0.94 15.30
N ARG A 51 -13.77 -1.70 15.41
CA ARG A 51 -13.78 -3.14 15.09
C ARG A 51 -13.60 -3.39 13.58
N LEU A 52 -14.26 -2.60 12.74
CA LEU A 52 -14.16 -2.74 11.28
C LEU A 52 -12.76 -2.41 10.75
N SER A 53 -12.03 -1.51 11.39
CA SER A 53 -10.69 -1.09 10.96
C SER A 53 -9.71 -2.26 10.80
N VAL A 54 -9.80 -3.30 11.64
CA VAL A 54 -8.89 -4.45 11.63
C VAL A 54 -8.87 -5.18 10.29
N ARG A 55 -10.02 -5.28 9.63
CA ARG A 55 -10.18 -6.05 8.38
C ARG A 55 -10.61 -5.21 7.18
N HIS A 56 -11.13 -4.01 7.43
CA HIS A 56 -11.72 -3.12 6.42
C HIS A 56 -11.21 -1.69 6.58
N ALA A 57 -9.94 -1.51 6.95
CA ALA A 57 -9.30 -0.19 7.11
C ALA A 57 -9.55 0.74 5.92
N SER A 58 -9.35 0.28 4.68
CA SER A 58 -9.60 1.11 3.48
C SER A 58 -11.07 1.55 3.33
N ALA A 59 -12.03 0.80 3.90
CA ALA A 59 -13.44 1.20 3.89
C ALA A 59 -13.71 2.25 4.97
N VAL A 60 -13.14 2.05 6.17
CA VAL A 60 -13.21 3.04 7.27
C VAL A 60 -12.58 4.37 6.85
N LEU A 61 -11.40 4.34 6.22
CA LEU A 61 -10.69 5.55 5.76
C LEU A 61 -11.44 6.36 4.71
N ARG A 62 -12.38 5.75 4.00
CA ARG A 62 -13.24 6.44 3.01
C ARG A 62 -14.55 6.95 3.62
N ASN A 63 -14.75 6.77 4.92
CA ASN A 63 -15.96 7.22 5.59
C ASN A 63 -15.90 8.74 5.84
N PRO A 64 -16.87 9.52 5.34
CA PRO A 64 -16.90 10.97 5.56
C PRO A 64 -17.06 11.37 7.03
N VAL A 65 -17.51 10.47 7.91
CA VAL A 65 -17.63 10.74 9.34
C VAL A 65 -16.27 11.04 9.98
N LEU A 66 -15.17 10.57 9.38
CA LEU A 66 -13.83 10.80 9.90
C LEU A 66 -13.43 12.28 9.86
N ASP A 67 -13.91 13.03 8.88
CA ASP A 67 -13.66 14.47 8.79
C ASP A 67 -14.32 15.20 9.97
N LEU A 68 -15.59 14.85 10.25
CA LEU A 68 -16.33 15.37 11.39
C LEU A 68 -15.69 14.96 12.73
N LEU A 69 -15.32 13.68 12.87
CA LEU A 69 -14.66 13.17 14.08
C LEU A 69 -13.33 13.88 14.34
N THR A 70 -12.57 14.19 13.29
CA THR A 70 -11.31 14.93 13.39
C THR A 70 -11.51 16.38 13.83
N LEU A 71 -12.60 17.01 13.38
CA LEU A 71 -12.97 18.36 13.82
C LEU A 71 -13.46 18.38 15.27
N GLU A 72 -14.24 17.37 15.67
CA GLU A 72 -14.80 17.27 17.03
C GLU A 72 -13.72 16.94 18.07
N ASN A 73 -12.85 15.97 17.77
CA ASN A 73 -11.75 15.57 18.65
C ASN A 73 -10.46 15.36 17.87
N PRO A 74 -9.51 16.31 17.79
CA PRO A 74 -8.27 16.16 17.04
C PRO A 74 -7.32 15.07 17.58
N ASN A 75 -7.57 14.53 18.77
CA ASN A 75 -6.80 13.45 19.38
C ASN A 75 -7.48 12.08 19.28
N TRP A 76 -8.63 11.95 18.60
CA TRP A 76 -9.37 10.69 18.48
C TRP A 76 -8.49 9.53 17.98
N LEU A 77 -7.55 9.81 17.08
CA LEU A 77 -6.62 8.82 16.55
C LEU A 77 -5.66 8.29 17.64
N SER A 78 -5.25 9.12 18.62
CA SER A 78 -4.47 8.70 19.80
C SER A 78 -5.27 7.81 20.74
N GLU A 79 -6.58 8.04 20.82
CA GLU A 79 -7.47 7.36 21.75
C GLU A 79 -7.94 6.00 21.24
N LEU A 80 -7.74 5.73 19.94
CA LEU A 80 -8.02 4.41 19.39
C LEU A 80 -7.15 3.32 20.04
N PRO A 81 -7.71 2.12 20.27
CA PRO A 81 -6.92 0.95 20.58
C PRO A 81 -5.84 0.69 19.53
N ASP A 82 -4.67 0.18 19.97
CA ASP A 82 -3.50 -0.03 19.10
C ASP A 82 -3.81 -0.84 17.84
N PHE A 83 -4.61 -1.91 17.97
CA PHE A 83 -4.97 -2.74 16.83
C PHE A 83 -5.70 -1.95 15.74
N ALA A 84 -6.57 -1.01 16.13
CA ALA A 84 -7.39 -0.23 15.21
C ALA A 84 -6.55 0.88 14.59
N ARG A 85 -5.81 1.60 15.44
CA ARG A 85 -4.87 2.65 15.01
C ARG A 85 -3.85 2.12 14.01
N LEU A 86 -3.19 1.00 14.34
CA LEU A 86 -2.19 0.40 13.46
C LEU A 86 -2.80 -0.11 12.15
N ALA A 87 -4.01 -0.68 12.19
CA ALA A 87 -4.69 -1.13 10.98
C ALA A 87 -4.97 0.05 10.01
N LEU A 88 -5.43 1.18 10.54
CA LEU A 88 -5.66 2.39 9.74
C LEU A 88 -4.36 2.96 9.19
N LEU A 89 -3.34 3.14 10.04
CA LEU A 89 -2.07 3.72 9.61
C LEU A 89 -1.36 2.85 8.55
N ARG A 90 -1.47 1.52 8.65
CA ARG A 90 -0.87 0.58 7.68
C ARG A 90 -1.59 0.51 6.34
N ASP A 91 -2.82 1.02 6.25
CA ASP A 91 -3.55 1.01 5.00
C ASP A 91 -2.93 2.00 4.00
N PRO A 92 -2.77 1.62 2.72
CA PRO A 92 -2.18 2.52 1.72
C PRO A 92 -3.00 3.78 1.44
N HIS A 93 -4.28 3.78 1.79
CA HIS A 93 -5.14 4.96 1.65
C HIS A 93 -5.11 5.85 2.89
N CYS A 94 -4.26 5.56 3.89
CA CYS A 94 -4.11 6.41 5.05
C CYS A 94 -3.62 7.81 4.62
N PRO A 95 -4.29 8.89 5.04
CA PRO A 95 -3.81 10.24 4.79
C PRO A 95 -2.40 10.44 5.35
N SER A 96 -1.52 11.08 4.57
CA SER A 96 -0.14 11.36 4.99
C SER A 96 -0.07 12.22 6.25
N ALA A 97 -1.07 13.10 6.45
CA ALA A 97 -1.21 13.90 7.67
C ALA A 97 -1.24 13.03 8.95
N TRP A 98 -1.89 11.87 8.90
CA TRP A 98 -1.97 10.96 10.05
C TRP A 98 -0.65 10.23 10.29
N LEU A 99 0.09 9.89 9.22
CA LEU A 99 1.43 9.33 9.33
C LEU A 99 2.41 10.33 9.95
N THR A 100 2.39 11.59 9.48
CA THR A 100 3.19 12.68 10.05
C THR A 100 2.85 12.89 11.52
N TRP A 101 1.57 12.92 11.86
CA TRP A 101 1.08 13.01 13.24
C TRP A 101 1.62 11.87 14.12
N ALA A 102 1.67 10.64 13.61
CA ALA A 102 2.11 9.46 14.35
C ALA A 102 3.62 9.51 14.63
N LEU A 103 4.39 9.93 13.63
CA LEU A 103 5.83 10.15 13.74
C LEU A 103 6.16 11.22 14.79
N THR A 104 5.47 12.36 14.77
CA THR A 104 5.73 13.48 15.69
C THR A 104 5.42 13.13 17.15
N ARG A 105 4.44 12.25 17.40
CA ARG A 105 4.06 11.80 18.76
C ARG A 105 4.84 10.58 19.24
N GLY A 106 5.85 10.14 18.49
CA GLY A 106 6.70 9.01 18.88
C GLY A 106 5.96 7.67 18.92
N VAL A 107 4.90 7.51 18.12
CA VAL A 107 4.34 6.17 17.88
C VAL A 107 5.47 5.36 17.25
N ASP A 108 5.97 4.35 17.98
CA ASP A 108 7.14 3.60 17.55
C ASP A 108 6.83 2.81 16.28
N LEU A 109 7.14 3.41 15.14
CA LEU A 109 7.02 2.77 13.85
C LEU A 109 8.11 1.69 13.66
N ARG A 110 8.99 1.39 14.62
CA ARG A 110 9.91 0.24 14.50
C ARG A 110 9.16 -1.11 14.51
N THR A 111 7.93 -1.15 15.02
CA THR A 111 6.98 -2.24 14.76
C THR A 111 6.62 -2.40 13.27
N TRP A 112 6.98 -1.44 12.40
CA TRP A 112 6.71 -1.46 10.95
C TRP A 112 7.80 -2.11 10.11
N GLN A 113 8.96 -2.46 10.68
CA GLN A 113 10.08 -2.99 9.90
C GLN A 113 9.77 -4.33 9.19
N GLY A 114 8.65 -4.99 9.49
CA GLY A 114 8.20 -6.19 8.76
C GLY A 114 7.32 -5.94 7.53
N VAL A 115 6.83 -4.71 7.26
CA VAL A 115 5.66 -4.52 6.36
C VAL A 115 5.98 -3.75 5.06
N VAL A 116 7.06 -2.97 5.01
CA VAL A 116 7.43 -2.22 3.78
C VAL A 116 8.04 -3.14 2.70
N GLN A 117 8.49 -4.35 3.05
CA GLN A 117 9.21 -5.25 2.13
C GLN A 117 8.31 -6.02 1.14
N THR A 118 6.99 -6.11 1.34
CA THR A 118 6.14 -6.96 0.48
C THR A 118 5.59 -6.28 -0.78
N ARG A 119 5.87 -5.00 -1.03
CA ARG A 119 5.30 -4.28 -2.18
C ARG A 119 6.26 -4.00 -3.34
N VAL A 120 7.50 -4.49 -3.28
CA VAL A 120 8.49 -4.31 -4.37
C VAL A 120 8.64 -5.56 -5.26
N SER A 121 8.07 -6.72 -4.91
CA SER A 121 8.42 -7.97 -5.61
C SER A 121 7.48 -8.44 -6.74
N ASP A 122 6.26 -7.92 -6.88
CA ASP A 122 5.32 -8.40 -7.94
C ASP A 122 5.28 -7.49 -9.17
N GLY A 123 6.45 -7.16 -9.70
CA GLY A 123 6.62 -6.32 -10.89
C GLY A 123 7.69 -6.80 -11.84
N THR A 124 7.93 -8.11 -11.97
CA THR A 124 8.72 -8.64 -13.10
C THR A 124 7.79 -9.00 -14.25
N PRO A 125 7.76 -8.25 -15.37
CA PRO A 125 7.09 -8.71 -16.57
C PRO A 125 7.86 -9.91 -17.13
N ARG A 126 7.30 -11.11 -16.96
CA ARG A 126 7.68 -12.29 -17.74
C ARG A 126 7.21 -12.07 -19.17
N GLY A 127 8.09 -11.54 -20.02
CA GLY A 127 7.76 -11.33 -21.43
C GLY A 127 8.76 -10.49 -22.22
N ALA A 128 10.07 -10.67 -21.99
CA ALA A 128 11.06 -10.14 -22.92
C ALA A 128 11.21 -11.12 -24.11
N GLU A 129 10.37 -10.94 -25.12
CA GLU A 129 10.58 -11.52 -26.45
C GLU A 129 11.96 -11.10 -26.97
N ARG A 130 12.79 -12.09 -27.31
CA ARG A 130 14.11 -11.87 -27.89
C ARG A 130 13.95 -11.27 -29.30
N PRO A 131 14.68 -10.21 -29.67
CA PRO A 131 14.66 -9.73 -31.05
C PRO A 131 15.34 -10.77 -31.95
N ARG A 132 14.62 -11.21 -32.99
CA ARG A 132 15.16 -12.10 -34.03
C ARG A 132 16.28 -11.37 -34.77
N LYS A 133 17.49 -11.95 -34.76
CA LYS A 133 18.62 -11.47 -35.58
C LYS A 133 18.29 -11.58 -37.07
N PRO A 134 18.65 -10.60 -37.91
CA PRO A 134 18.63 -10.80 -39.36
C PRO A 134 19.75 -11.77 -39.78
N ARG A 135 19.45 -12.66 -40.73
CA ARG A 135 20.42 -13.57 -41.34
C ARG A 135 21.33 -12.75 -42.27
N CYS A 136 22.62 -12.67 -41.94
CA CYS A 136 23.64 -12.30 -42.91
C CYS A 136 24.19 -13.58 -43.54
N SER A 137 23.97 -13.72 -44.84
CA SER A 137 24.52 -14.76 -45.71
C SER A 137 26.01 -14.55 -45.95
N SER A 138 26.71 -15.66 -45.93
CA SER A 138 28.15 -15.86 -46.10
C SER A 138 28.70 -15.26 -47.40
N GLY A 139 29.92 -14.74 -47.34
CA GLY A 139 30.75 -14.40 -48.49
C GLY A 139 32.21 -14.33 -48.06
N ASP A 140 32.97 -15.36 -48.43
CA ASP A 140 34.40 -15.57 -48.20
C ASP A 140 35.29 -14.42 -48.68
N PHE A 141 36.40 -14.16 -47.98
CA PHE A 141 37.69 -13.80 -48.62
C PHE A 141 38.86 -13.97 -47.61
N THR A 142 39.59 -15.08 -47.81
CA THR A 142 41.04 -15.34 -47.67
C THR A 142 41.96 -14.46 -46.78
N HIS A 143 42.60 -15.15 -45.83
CA HIS A 143 43.94 -15.05 -45.17
C HIS A 143 45.14 -14.38 -45.91
N PRO A 144 46.37 -14.23 -45.31
CA PRO A 144 46.86 -14.31 -43.90
C PRO A 144 47.95 -13.24 -43.51
N VAL A 145 48.68 -13.51 -42.39
CA VAL A 145 49.99 -12.98 -41.88
C VAL A 145 50.00 -11.59 -41.23
N ASP A 146 50.76 -11.25 -40.17
CA ASP A 146 51.57 -11.90 -39.12
C ASP A 146 51.95 -10.74 -38.13
N ARG A 147 52.45 -11.08 -36.94
CA ARG A 147 53.32 -10.27 -36.05
C ARG A 147 52.75 -9.15 -35.16
N THR A 148 52.92 -9.44 -33.85
CA THR A 148 53.45 -8.56 -32.79
C THR A 148 52.48 -7.47 -32.28
N PHE A 149 52.31 -7.19 -30.99
CA PHE A 149 53.33 -6.96 -29.96
C PHE A 149 52.68 -6.78 -28.57
N ARG A 150 53.32 -7.40 -27.56
CA ARG A 150 53.39 -7.23 -26.09
C ARG A 150 52.35 -6.44 -25.24
N PRO A 151 52.12 -6.90 -23.98
CA PRO A 151 51.45 -6.15 -22.91
C PRO A 151 52.43 -5.37 -22.00
N ALA A 152 51.95 -4.32 -21.34
CA ALA A 152 52.57 -3.69 -20.16
C ALA A 152 51.47 -3.50 -19.10
N ARG A 153 51.43 -4.23 -17.98
CA ARG A 153 52.18 -4.09 -16.70
C ARG A 153 52.22 -2.68 -16.09
N THR A 154 51.56 -2.58 -14.92
CA THR A 154 51.97 -1.93 -13.64
C THR A 154 52.31 -0.43 -13.68
N THR A 155 51.81 0.45 -12.80
CA THR A 155 52.00 0.59 -11.33
C THR A 155 51.01 1.65 -10.83
N ARG A 156 50.30 1.51 -9.70
CA ARG A 156 50.72 1.68 -8.30
C ARG A 156 51.08 3.14 -7.91
N GLU A 157 50.28 3.62 -6.95
CA GLU A 157 50.59 4.60 -5.88
C GLU A 157 50.69 6.10 -6.15
N ASP A 158 50.29 6.79 -5.06
CA ASP A 158 50.71 8.12 -4.62
C ASP A 158 50.06 9.32 -5.31
N ARG A 159 49.66 10.40 -4.64
CA ARG A 159 49.86 10.86 -3.25
C ARG A 159 48.92 12.07 -3.10
N PHE A 160 47.99 12.05 -2.15
CA PHE A 160 48.08 12.85 -0.92
C PHE A 160 48.30 14.37 -1.10
N LYS A 161 47.29 15.13 -0.64
CA LYS A 161 47.35 16.30 0.26
C LYS A 161 47.43 17.75 -0.27
N ARG A 162 46.50 18.54 0.32
CA ARG A 162 46.57 19.93 0.83
C ARG A 162 46.45 21.05 -0.22
N GLY A 163 45.93 22.24 0.09
CA GLY A 163 45.59 22.89 1.37
C GLY A 163 44.36 23.80 1.20
N LEU A 164 43.65 24.06 2.31
CA LEU A 164 43.71 25.31 3.09
C LEU A 164 42.98 26.46 2.40
#